data_AF-A0A968RM31-F1
#
_entry.id   AF-A0A968RM31-F1
#
_cell.length_a   1.000
_cell.length_b   1.000
_cell.length_c   1.000
_cell.angle_alpha   90.00
_cell.angle_beta   90.00
_cell.angle_gamma   90.00
#
_symmetry.space_group_name_H-M   'P 1'
#
loop_
_entity.id
_entity.type
_entity.pdbx_description
1 polymer ?
#
loop_
_entity_poly.entity_id
_entity_poly.type
_entity_poly.pdbx_seq_one_letter_code
_entity_poly.pdbx_strand_id
1 'polypeptide(L)'
;MESKSRCGSKKRIPDGTELITEDVTFQVTYYYEHESPDVDNIIKPMQDALVGLVYVDDKQVVETSSRRRDLNGAYKIRGASPIVVEGFVNGNDFLHVIVKSHIITQEL
;
A
#
# COMPACT_ATOMS: atom_id res chain seq x y z
N MET A 1 -23.03 29.15 8.73
CA MET A 1 -22.23 28.27 9.61
C MET A 1 -22.25 26.89 8.98
N GLU A 2 -21.22 26.53 8.21
CA GLU A 2 -21.08 25.15 7.73
C GLU A 2 -19.58 24.80 7.78
N SER A 3 -19.20 24.19 8.91
CA SER A 3 -17.87 23.63 9.12
C SER A 3 -17.87 22.21 8.55
N LYS A 4 -17.37 22.02 7.33
CA LYS A 4 -17.00 20.69 6.83
C LYS A 4 -15.53 20.42 7.13
N SER A 5 -15.30 19.80 8.29
CA SER A 5 -14.04 19.15 8.62
C SER A 5 -13.77 18.03 7.61
N ARG A 6 -12.87 18.28 6.65
CA ARG A 6 -12.27 17.22 5.85
C ARG A 6 -10.95 16.84 6.52
N CYS A 7 -10.98 15.73 7.26
CA CYS A 7 -9.78 15.02 7.70
C CYS A 7 -9.05 14.55 6.44
N GLY A 8 -8.02 15.29 6.03
CA GLY A 8 -7.26 15.03 4.82
C GLY A 8 -6.16 14.01 5.10
N SER A 9 -6.34 12.77 4.63
CA SER A 9 -5.22 11.85 4.44
C SER A 9 -4.24 12.49 3.45
N LYS A 10 -3.03 12.82 3.91
CA LYS A 10 -1.98 13.41 3.07
C LYS A 10 -1.42 12.32 2.13
N LYS A 11 -2.04 12.16 0.97
CA LYS A 11 -1.50 11.34 -0.13
C LYS A 11 -0.36 12.11 -0.80
N ARG A 12 0.89 11.77 -0.51
CA ARG A 12 2.06 12.28 -1.24
C ARG A 12 2.35 11.33 -2.40
N ILE A 13 1.84 11.66 -3.58
CA ILE A 13 2.36 11.11 -4.85
C ILE A 13 3.27 12.20 -5.42
N PRO A 14 4.52 11.92 -5.81
CA PRO A 14 5.33 12.91 -6.51
C PRO A 14 4.65 13.26 -7.84
N ASP A 15 4.20 14.52 -7.96
CA ASP A 15 3.68 15.10 -9.19
C ASP A 15 4.66 14.84 -10.35
N GLY A 16 4.21 14.13 -11.39
CA GLY A 16 5.00 13.84 -12.59
C GLY A 16 5.57 12.42 -12.71
N THR A 17 5.06 11.44 -11.97
CA THR A 17 5.41 10.04 -12.22
C THR A 17 4.80 9.60 -13.56
N GLU A 18 5.62 9.30 -14.56
CA GLU A 18 5.14 8.62 -15.77
C GLU A 18 4.41 7.34 -15.34
N LEU A 19 3.18 7.17 -15.83
CA LEU A 19 2.40 5.99 -15.51
C LEU A 19 3.18 4.76 -15.98
N ILE A 20 3.30 3.78 -15.11
CA ILE A 20 3.92 2.51 -15.47
C ILE A 20 2.97 1.87 -16.49
N THR A 21 3.46 1.61 -17.71
CA THR A 21 2.73 0.90 -18.77
C THR A 21 3.03 -0.59 -18.80
N GLU A 22 4.04 -1.01 -18.04
CA GLU A 22 4.47 -2.40 -17.88
C GLU A 22 3.69 -3.11 -16.77
N ASP A 23 3.85 -4.43 -16.69
CA ASP A 23 3.27 -5.21 -15.62
C ASP A 23 3.78 -4.75 -14.25
N VAL A 24 2.94 -4.81 -13.23
CA VAL A 24 3.24 -4.38 -11.87
C VAL A 24 2.90 -5.45 -10.84
N THR A 25 3.72 -5.50 -9.80
CA THR A 25 3.43 -6.27 -8.59
C THR A 25 2.84 -5.33 -7.53
N PHE A 26 1.64 -5.67 -7.06
CA PHE A 26 0.95 -4.99 -5.97
C PHE A 26 1.17 -5.75 -4.66
N GLN A 27 1.79 -5.12 -3.67
CA GLN A 27 1.98 -5.69 -2.35
C GLN A 27 1.31 -4.82 -1.29
N VAL A 28 0.41 -5.42 -0.52
CA VAL A 28 -0.22 -4.79 0.64
C VAL A 28 0.17 -5.54 1.91
N THR A 29 0.64 -4.80 2.90
CA THR A 29 0.86 -5.32 4.25
C THR A 29 -0.04 -4.57 5.22
N TYR A 30 -0.96 -5.29 5.84
CA TYR A 30 -1.80 -4.78 6.90
C TYR A 30 -1.13 -5.01 8.26
N TYR A 31 -0.99 -3.94 9.03
CA TYR A 31 -0.55 -3.97 10.41
C TYR A 31 -1.77 -3.74 11.31
N TYR A 32 -2.16 -4.77 12.07
CA TYR A 32 -3.35 -4.76 12.94
C TYR A 32 -2.99 -5.04 14.39
N GLU A 33 -3.70 -4.42 15.34
CA GLU A 33 -3.49 -4.67 16.77
C GLU A 33 -4.48 -5.69 17.37
N HIS A 34 -5.75 -5.71 16.92
CA HIS A 34 -6.81 -6.48 17.60
C HIS A 34 -7.56 -7.45 16.69
N GLU A 35 -8.04 -7.00 15.53
CA GLU A 35 -8.83 -7.82 14.63
C GLU A 35 -8.10 -8.00 13.31
N SER A 36 -8.02 -9.24 12.82
CA SER A 36 -7.52 -9.51 11.48
C SER A 36 -8.53 -8.99 10.47
N PRO A 37 -8.21 -7.95 9.70
CA PRO A 37 -9.12 -7.43 8.70
C PRO A 37 -9.18 -8.36 7.49
N ASP A 38 -10.31 -8.29 6.77
CA ASP A 38 -10.47 -8.87 5.44
C ASP A 38 -9.69 -8.06 4.40
N VAL A 39 -8.39 -8.31 4.32
CA VAL A 39 -7.48 -7.64 3.39
C VAL A 39 -7.91 -7.81 1.92
N ASP A 40 -8.55 -8.92 1.56
CA ASP A 40 -9.00 -9.18 0.19
C ASP A 40 -10.13 -8.24 -0.26
N ASN A 41 -10.99 -7.79 0.68
CA ASN A 41 -12.10 -6.88 0.39
C ASN A 41 -11.63 -5.44 0.11
N ILE A 42 -10.44 -5.07 0.58
CA ILE A 42 -9.87 -3.72 0.40
C ILE A 42 -8.85 -3.65 -0.75
N ILE A 43 -8.35 -4.78 -1.26
CA ILE A 43 -7.37 -4.79 -2.36
C ILE A 43 -7.97 -4.23 -3.64
N LYS A 44 -9.16 -4.68 -4.05
CA LYS A 44 -9.81 -4.20 -5.28
C LYS A 44 -10.03 -2.68 -5.29
N PRO A 45 -10.65 -2.06 -4.26
CA PRO A 45 -10.82 -0.61 -4.26
C PRO A 45 -9.50 0.15 -4.17
N MET A 46 -8.45 -0.41 -3.57
CA MET A 46 -7.11 0.18 -3.63
C MET A 46 -6.53 0.14 -5.04
N GLN A 47 -6.62 -1.01 -5.72
CA GLN A 47 -6.13 -1.17 -7.08
C GLN A 47 -6.84 -0.21 -8.02
N ASP A 48 -8.17 -0.12 -7.94
CA ASP A 48 -8.99 0.80 -8.73
C ASP A 48 -8.57 2.27 -8.49
N ALA A 49 -8.32 2.65 -7.23
CA ALA A 49 -7.86 3.99 -6.87
C ALA A 49 -6.41 4.30 -7.28
N LEU A 50 -5.63 3.31 -7.74
CA LEU A 50 -4.28 3.49 -8.27
C LEU A 50 -4.23 3.48 -9.80
N VAL A 51 -5.27 2.98 -10.47
CA VAL A 51 -5.45 3.12 -11.92
C VAL A 51 -5.49 4.61 -12.27
N GLY A 52 -4.69 5.03 -13.25
CA GLY A 52 -4.52 6.42 -13.66
C GLY A 52 -3.67 7.28 -12.72
N LEU A 53 -3.17 6.73 -11.61
CA LEU A 53 -2.21 7.40 -10.72
C LEU A 53 -0.82 6.76 -10.72
N VAL A 54 -0.76 5.42 -10.74
CA VAL A 54 0.51 4.67 -10.69
C VAL A 54 0.71 3.83 -11.95
N TYR A 55 -0.36 3.23 -12.46
CA TYR A 55 -0.38 2.43 -13.69
C TYR A 55 -1.64 2.77 -14.50
N VAL A 56 -1.68 2.37 -15.78
CA VAL A 56 -2.72 2.80 -16.73
C VAL A 56 -3.99 1.96 -16.63
N ASP A 57 -3.86 0.66 -16.38
CA ASP A 57 -4.96 -0.32 -16.40
C ASP A 57 -4.81 -1.36 -15.28
N ASP A 58 -5.92 -1.83 -14.69
CA ASP A 58 -5.90 -2.84 -13.61
C ASP A 58 -5.32 -4.18 -14.07
N LYS A 59 -5.40 -4.48 -15.37
CA LYS A 59 -4.84 -5.69 -15.98
C LYS A 59 -3.33 -5.77 -15.91
N GLN A 60 -2.65 -4.65 -15.67
CA GLN A 60 -1.20 -4.63 -15.46
C GLN A 60 -0.79 -5.27 -14.14
N VAL A 61 -1.71 -5.43 -13.19
CA VAL A 61 -1.40 -6.06 -11.90
C VAL A 61 -1.31 -7.58 -12.08
N VAL A 62 -0.10 -8.07 -12.39
CA VAL A 62 0.16 -9.50 -12.63
C VAL A 62 0.31 -10.29 -11.34
N GLU A 63 0.77 -9.64 -10.26
CA GLU A 63 0.97 -10.28 -8.97
C GLU A 63 0.40 -9.41 -7.86
N THR A 64 -0.45 -10.01 -7.03
CA THR A 64 -1.00 -9.37 -5.84
C THR A 64 -0.58 -10.18 -4.62
N SER A 65 0.16 -9.54 -3.71
CA SER A 65 0.58 -10.14 -2.44
C SER A 65 -0.05 -9.39 -1.28
N SER A 66 -0.88 -10.08 -0.50
CA SER A 66 -1.41 -9.56 0.76
C SER A 66 -0.70 -10.22 1.94
N ARG A 67 -0.31 -9.40 2.92
CA ARG A 67 0.31 -9.86 4.16
C ARG A 67 -0.38 -9.22 5.34
N ARG A 68 -0.56 -10.01 6.39
CA ARG A 68 -1.10 -9.55 7.67
C ARG A 68 0.00 -9.68 8.71
N ARG A 69 0.22 -8.60 9.46
CA ARG A 69 1.18 -8.54 10.56
C ARG A 69 0.43 -8.03 11.77
N ASP A 70 0.44 -8.85 12.82
CA ASP A 70 0.02 -8.39 14.14
C ASP A 70 0.99 -7.28 14.60
N LEU A 71 0.53 -6.29 15.35
CA LEU A 71 1.34 -5.19 15.88
C LEU A 71 1.83 -5.48 17.30
N ASN A 72 1.13 -6.36 18.03
CA ASN A 72 1.45 -6.75 19.40
C ASN A 72 2.61 -7.76 19.50
N GLY A 73 2.99 -8.40 18.40
CA GLY A 73 4.13 -9.30 18.32
C GLY A 73 5.48 -8.60 18.53
N ALA A 74 6.51 -9.38 18.88
CA ALA A 74 7.88 -8.89 18.99
C ALA A 74 8.50 -8.73 17.59
N TYR A 75 8.45 -7.53 17.01
CA TYR A 75 9.03 -7.25 15.69
C TYR A 75 10.37 -6.52 15.78
N LYS A 76 11.37 -7.07 15.09
CA LYS A 76 12.59 -6.32 14.75
C LYS A 76 12.39 -5.65 13.42
N ILE A 77 11.99 -4.38 13.45
CA ILE A 77 11.93 -3.54 12.26
C ILE A 77 13.37 -3.13 11.90
N ARG A 78 13.90 -3.64 10.79
CA ARG A 78 15.22 -3.26 10.27
C ARG A 78 15.05 -2.57 8.92
N GLY A 79 15.61 -1.37 8.79
CA GLY A 79 15.58 -0.62 7.52
C GLY A 79 14.19 -0.17 7.07
N ALA A 80 13.22 -0.01 7.99
CA ALA A 80 11.91 0.48 7.61
C ALA A 80 11.95 1.93 7.17
N SER A 81 11.13 2.24 6.17
CA SER A 81 10.84 3.62 5.77
C SER A 81 10.31 4.39 6.99
N PRO A 82 10.73 5.67 7.18
CA PRO A 82 10.23 6.50 8.28
C PRO A 82 8.71 6.54 8.39
N ILE A 83 8.00 6.40 7.26
CA ILE A 83 6.53 6.35 7.19
C ILE A 83 5.97 5.11 7.90
N VAL A 84 6.64 3.96 7.76
CA VAL A 84 6.24 2.74 8.45
C VAL A 84 6.51 2.89 9.95
N VAL A 85 7.66 3.45 10.33
CA VAL A 85 8.00 3.71 11.74
C VAL A 85 6.99 4.68 12.38
N GLU A 86 6.58 5.72 11.67
CA GLU A 86 5.54 6.65 12.13
C GLU A 86 4.19 5.93 12.35
N GLY A 87 3.80 5.03 11.44
CA GLY A 87 2.63 4.16 11.62
C GLY A 87 2.70 3.31 12.89
N PHE A 88 3.86 2.70 13.15
CA PHE A 88 4.10 1.92 14.37
C PHE A 88 4.06 2.79 15.64
N VAL A 89 4.65 3.98 15.62
CA VAL A 89 4.70 4.88 16.79
C VAL A 89 3.31 5.43 17.15
N ASN A 90 2.45 5.64 16.15
CA ASN A 90 1.09 6.13 16.38
C ASN A 90 0.15 5.08 16.99
N GLY A 91 0.55 3.80 17.05
CA GLY A 91 -0.20 2.73 17.72
C GLY A 91 -1.59 2.46 17.13
N ASN A 92 -1.85 2.90 15.90
CA ASN A 92 -3.12 2.66 15.21
C ASN A 92 -2.90 1.68 14.06
N ASP A 93 -3.94 0.92 13.71
CA ASP A 93 -3.91 0.04 12.55
C ASP A 93 -3.56 0.84 11.28
N PHE A 94 -2.63 0.31 10.48
CA PHE A 94 -2.21 0.97 9.26
C PHE A 94 -1.88 0.00 8.13
N LEU A 95 -1.96 0.54 6.92
CA LEU A 95 -1.75 -0.19 5.68
C LEU A 95 -0.48 0.33 5.00
N HIS A 96 0.41 -0.60 4.66
CA HIS A 96 1.58 -0.32 3.85
C HIS A 96 1.39 -0.93 2.46
N VAL A 97 1.19 -0.07 1.47
CA VAL A 97 1.02 -0.47 0.06
C VAL A 97 2.31 -0.14 -0.70
N ILE A 98 2.81 -1.12 -1.42
CA ILE A 98 3.99 -1.01 -2.27
C ILE A 98 3.57 -1.48 -3.66
N VAL A 99 3.81 -0.64 -4.66
CA VAL A 99 3.67 -1.01 -6.08
C VAL A 99 5.06 -0.97 -6.70
N LYS A 100 5.42 -2.02 -7.43
CA LYS A 100 6.70 -2.14 -8.15
C LYS A 100 6.45 -2.57 -9.58
N SER A 101 7.32 -2.18 -10.49
CA SER A 101 7.37 -2.80 -11.82
C SER A 101 7.72 -4.29 -11.67
N HIS A 102 7.00 -5.12 -12.42
CA HIS A 102 7.21 -6.54 -12.48
C HIS A 102 8.39 -6.83 -13.40
N ILE A 103 9.60 -6.88 -12.82
CA ILE A 103 10.81 -7.28 -13.53
C ILE A 103 10.82 -8.81 -13.63
N ILE A 104 10.53 -9.33 -14.83
CA ILE A 104 10.79 -10.73 -15.16
C ILE A 104 12.31 -10.89 -15.27
N THR A 105 12.96 -11.28 -14.18
CA THR A 105 14.36 -11.72 -14.25
C THR A 105 14.38 -13.06 -14.96
N GLN A 106 14.61 -13.04 -16.27
CA GLN A 106 15.02 -14.24 -17.00
C GLN A 106 16.50 -14.46 -16.69
N GLU A 107 16.80 -15.37 -15.76
CA GLU A 107 18.16 -15.93 -15.65
C GLU A 107 18.40 -16.80 -16.89
N LEU A 108 19.35 -16.38 -17.74
CA LEU A 108 19.88 -17.11 -18.90
C LEU A 108 20.91 -18.16 -18.45
#